data_AF-A0AB35NDV8-F1
#
_entry.id   AF-A0AB35NDV8-F1
#
_cell.length_a   1.000
_cell.length_b   1.000
_cell.length_c   1.000
_cell.angle_alpha   90.00
_cell.angle_beta   90.00
_cell.angle_gamma   90.00
#
_symmetry.space_group_name_H-M   'P 1'
#
loop_
_entity.id
_entity.type
_entity.pdbx_description
1 polymer ?
#
loop_
_entity_poly.entity_id
_entity_poly.type
_entity_poly.pdbx_seq_one_letter_code
_entity_poly.pdbx_strand_id
1 'polypeptide(L)'
;MPIGARLLLLLLLACSAELSAEQVKSCLQSSLRNTACPHQIYRAVQLPDVNKMAVRCICVTDFSPLLAPATTPEARLAQLRLKQQLQSDLPIEVEAILQVLRRER
;
A
#
# COMPACT_ATOMS: atom_id res chain seq x y z
N MET A 1 6.10 53.91 -12.30
CA MET A 1 5.65 52.54 -11.95
C MET A 1 6.52 52.05 -10.81
N PRO A 2 5.97 51.81 -9.60
CA PRO A 2 6.78 51.68 -8.40
C PRO A 2 7.51 50.33 -8.35
N ILE A 3 8.83 50.40 -8.19
CA ILE A 3 9.78 49.28 -8.05
C ILE A 3 9.36 48.32 -6.93
N GLY A 4 8.64 48.82 -5.91
CA GLY A 4 8.11 48.02 -4.81
C GLY A 4 7.13 46.93 -5.22
N ALA A 5 6.35 47.11 -6.29
CA ALA A 5 5.40 46.10 -6.76
C ALA A 5 6.09 44.88 -7.38
N ARG A 6 7.26 45.09 -8.00
CA ARG A 6 8.05 44.01 -8.62
C ARG A 6 8.77 43.15 -7.58
N LEU A 7 9.24 43.77 -6.50
CA LEU A 7 9.91 43.05 -5.40
C LEU A 7 8.92 42.14 -4.65
N LEU A 8 7.70 42.63 -4.42
CA LEU A 8 6.65 41.86 -3.77
C LEU A 8 6.22 40.64 -4.61
N LEU A 9 6.15 40.81 -5.94
CA LEU A 9 5.81 39.73 -6.87
C LEU A 9 6.90 38.65 -6.92
N LEU A 10 8.18 39.03 -6.87
CA LEU A 10 9.30 38.09 -6.84
C LEU A 10 9.36 37.29 -5.53
N LEU A 11 9.02 37.93 -4.39
CA LEU A 11 8.92 37.26 -3.08
C LEU A 11 7.76 36.26 -3.01
N LEU A 12 6.65 36.53 -3.70
CA LEU A 12 5.50 35.62 -3.75
C LEU A 12 5.76 34.37 -4.61
N LEU A 13 6.57 34.48 -5.67
CA LEU A 13 6.91 33.33 -6.53
C LEU A 13 7.97 32.39 -5.92
N ALA A 14 8.78 32.85 -4.98
CA ALA A 14 9.82 32.03 -4.33
C ALA A 14 9.26 31.05 -3.28
N CYS A 15 7.96 31.12 -2.97
CA CYS A 15 7.29 30.28 -1.97
C CYS A 15 6.53 29.10 -2.57
N SER A 16 6.87 28.66 -3.79
CA SER A 16 6.50 27.33 -4.26
C SER A 16 7.41 26.31 -3.59
N ALA A 17 7.16 26.06 -2.30
CA ALA A 17 7.67 24.87 -1.65
C ALA A 17 7.20 23.68 -2.47
N GLU A 18 8.14 22.95 -3.06
CA GLU A 18 7.88 21.63 -3.64
C GLU A 18 7.36 20.77 -2.48
N LEU A 19 6.04 20.69 -2.33
CA LEU A 19 5.43 19.58 -1.62
C LEU A 19 5.80 18.35 -2.45
N SER A 20 6.93 17.75 -2.12
CA SER A 20 7.18 16.36 -2.46
C SER A 20 6.02 15.62 -1.80
N ALA A 21 5.03 15.22 -2.61
CA ALA A 21 4.02 14.27 -2.19
C ALA A 21 4.79 13.03 -1.80
N GLU A 22 5.06 12.91 -0.49
CA GLU A 22 5.82 11.82 0.08
C GLU A 22 5.19 10.55 -0.46
N GLN A 23 5.96 9.87 -1.31
CA GLN A 23 5.54 8.76 -2.15
C GLN A 23 4.61 7.89 -1.32
N VAL A 24 3.29 8.02 -1.54
CA VAL A 24 2.31 7.21 -0.84
C VAL A 24 2.72 5.81 -1.21
N LYS A 25 3.37 5.11 -0.26
CA LYS A 25 3.90 3.77 -0.50
C LYS A 25 2.74 3.00 -1.08
N SER A 26 2.87 2.61 -2.35
CA SER A 26 1.80 1.99 -3.12
C SER A 26 1.19 0.88 -2.27
N CYS A 27 -0.14 0.81 -2.23
CA CYS A 27 -0.82 -0.14 -1.36
C CYS A 27 -0.29 -1.55 -1.55
N LEU A 28 -0.28 -2.34 -0.47
CA LEU A 28 0.05 -3.75 -0.54
C LEU A 28 -1.06 -4.42 -1.38
N GLN A 29 -0.74 -4.70 -2.64
CA GLN A 29 -1.64 -5.24 -3.66
C GLN A 29 -0.81 -6.00 -4.71
N SER A 30 -1.45 -6.85 -5.51
CA SER A 30 -0.76 -7.58 -6.58
C SER A 30 -0.20 -6.62 -7.64
N SER A 31 0.99 -6.96 -8.17
CA SER A 31 1.61 -6.24 -9.27
C SER A 31 0.83 -6.37 -10.59
N LEU A 32 0.00 -7.41 -10.73
CA LEU A 32 -0.80 -7.67 -11.95
C LEU A 32 -2.09 -6.84 -12.02
N ARG A 33 -2.40 -6.06 -10.99
CA ARG A 33 -3.63 -5.30 -10.89
C ARG A 33 -3.62 -4.12 -11.87
N ASN A 34 -4.64 -4.05 -12.73
CA ASN A 34 -4.80 -2.99 -13.74
C ASN A 34 -5.96 -2.02 -13.45
N THR A 35 -6.68 -2.22 -12.34
CA THR A 35 -7.79 -1.37 -11.88
C THR A 35 -7.62 -0.97 -10.43
N ALA A 36 -8.31 0.09 -10.01
CA ALA A 36 -8.29 0.52 -8.61
C ALA A 36 -8.78 -0.60 -7.67
N CYS A 37 -8.20 -0.68 -6.47
CA CYS A 37 -8.64 -1.67 -5.50
C CYS A 37 -10.03 -1.31 -4.95
N PRO A 38 -11.02 -2.21 -5.05
CA PRO A 38 -12.37 -1.91 -4.60
C PRO A 38 -12.48 -1.87 -3.06
N HIS A 39 -11.61 -2.59 -2.34
CA HIS A 39 -11.62 -2.66 -0.88
C HIS A 39 -10.22 -2.37 -0.31
N GLN A 40 -9.95 -1.10 -0.04
CA GLN A 40 -8.71 -0.65 0.59
C GLN A 40 -8.94 -0.37 2.08
N ILE A 41 -7.98 -0.79 2.91
CA ILE A 41 -7.94 -0.44 4.33
C ILE A 41 -6.55 0.12 4.68
N TYR A 42 -6.48 0.94 5.73
CA TYR A 42 -5.22 1.48 6.25
C TYR A 42 -4.94 0.89 7.63
N ARG A 43 -3.80 0.23 7.81
CA ARG A 43 -3.46 -0.49 9.06
C ARG A 43 -2.01 -0.30 9.46
N ALA A 44 -1.80 -0.24 10.77
CA ALA A 44 -0.47 -0.35 11.33
C ALA A 44 0.08 -1.76 11.07
N VAL A 45 1.18 -1.84 10.35
CA VAL A 45 1.95 -3.07 10.12
C VAL A 45 3.38 -2.84 10.56
N GLN A 46 3.95 -3.87 11.20
CA GLN A 46 5.38 -3.94 11.45
C GLN A 46 6.07 -4.24 10.12
N LEU A 47 7.06 -3.42 9.75
CA LEU A 47 7.82 -3.66 8.53
C LEU A 47 9.02 -4.56 8.82
N PRO A 48 9.44 -5.41 7.88
CA PRO A 48 10.57 -6.32 8.08
C PRO A 48 11.87 -5.61 8.48
N ASP A 49 12.10 -4.41 7.94
CA ASP A 49 13.38 -3.70 8.07
C ASP A 49 13.39 -2.55 9.08
N VAL A 50 12.25 -2.28 9.74
CA VAL A 50 12.19 -1.30 10.81
C VAL A 50 11.38 -1.85 11.97
N ASN A 51 11.97 -1.85 13.16
CA ASN A 51 11.29 -2.08 14.44
C ASN A 51 10.31 -0.93 14.80
N LYS A 52 9.57 -0.42 13.81
CA LYS A 52 8.60 0.67 13.93
C LYS A 52 7.33 0.26 13.19
N MET A 53 6.20 0.44 13.87
CA MET A 53 4.88 0.34 13.25
C MET A 53 4.72 1.47 12.24
N ALA A 54 4.23 1.14 11.04
CA ALA A 54 3.87 2.12 10.03
C ALA A 54 2.46 1.85 9.52
N VAL A 55 1.69 2.91 9.27
CA VAL A 55 0.41 2.78 8.58
C VAL A 55 0.67 2.44 7.11
N ARG A 56 0.08 1.34 6.63
CA ARG A 56 0.08 0.93 5.22
C ARG A 56 -1.33 0.77 4.72
N CYS A 57 -1.55 1.11 3.46
CA CYS A 57 -2.77 0.68 2.78
C CYS A 57 -2.63 -0.76 2.26
N ILE A 58 -3.71 -1.52 2.35
CA ILE A 58 -3.79 -2.94 1.98
C ILE A 58 -5.02 -3.12 1.08
N CYS A 59 -4.86 -3.77 -0.07
CA CYS A 59 -5.98 -4.15 -0.91
C CYS A 59 -6.56 -5.50 -0.48
N VAL A 60 -7.63 -5.50 0.32
CA VAL A 60 -8.20 -6.72 0.91
C VAL A 60 -8.61 -7.74 -0.15
N THR A 61 -9.10 -7.27 -1.30
CA THR A 61 -9.56 -8.14 -2.39
C THR A 61 -8.47 -9.05 -2.95
N ASP A 62 -7.20 -8.62 -2.99
CA ASP A 62 -6.08 -9.47 -3.44
C ASP A 62 -5.84 -10.66 -2.49
N PHE A 63 -6.06 -10.45 -1.19
CA PHE A 63 -5.78 -11.46 -0.17
C PHE A 63 -7.01 -12.31 0.16
N SER A 64 -8.21 -11.88 -0.25
CA SER A 64 -9.48 -12.55 0.06
C SER A 64 -9.46 -14.07 -0.16
N PRO A 65 -8.91 -14.59 -1.28
CA PRO A 65 -8.86 -16.04 -1.50
C PRO A 65 -8.00 -16.80 -0.49
N LEU A 66 -7.10 -16.12 0.24
CA LEU A 66 -6.20 -16.70 1.24
C LEU A 66 -6.75 -16.57 2.68
N LEU A 67 -7.87 -15.87 2.88
CA LEU A 67 -8.46 -15.64 4.20
C LEU A 67 -9.28 -16.83 4.70
N ALA A 68 -9.76 -17.69 3.80
CA ALA A 68 -10.48 -18.92 4.14
C ALA A 68 -9.64 -20.14 3.73
N PRO A 69 -9.64 -21.23 4.52
CA PRO A 69 -8.96 -22.45 4.14
C PRO A 69 -9.62 -23.09 2.91
N ALA A 70 -8.81 -23.57 1.96
CA ALA A 70 -9.30 -24.34 0.82
C ALA A 70 -9.92 -25.68 1.25
N THR A 71 -11.03 -26.05 0.61
CA THR A 71 -11.77 -27.30 0.87
C THR A 71 -11.46 -28.43 -0.13
N THR A 72 -10.80 -28.12 -1.25
CA THR A 72 -10.38 -29.12 -2.26
C THR A 72 -8.88 -29.04 -2.54
N PRO A 73 -8.26 -30.12 -3.07
CA PRO A 73 -6.85 -30.11 -3.49
C PRO A 73 -6.54 -29.03 -4.53
N GLU A 74 -7.43 -28.81 -5.50
CA GLU A 74 -7.26 -27.82 -6.57
C GLU A 74 -7.28 -26.40 -5.99
N ALA A 75 -8.23 -26.12 -5.10
CA ALA A 75 -8.32 -24.84 -4.41
C ALA A 75 -7.08 -24.59 -3.53
N ARG A 76 -6.56 -25.63 -2.87
CA ARG A 76 -5.33 -25.54 -2.07
C ARG A 76 -4.12 -25.19 -2.92
N LEU A 77 -3.98 -25.84 -4.08
CA LEU A 77 -2.92 -25.54 -5.02
C LEU A 77 -3.02 -24.12 -5.58
N ALA A 78 -4.24 -23.65 -5.88
CA ALA A 78 -4.48 -22.27 -6.31
C ALA A 78 -4.09 -21.24 -5.23
N GLN A 79 -4.46 -21.48 -3.96
CA GLN A 79 -4.06 -20.62 -2.85
C GLN A 79 -2.54 -20.58 -2.66
N LEU A 80 -1.85 -21.72 -2.78
CA LEU A 80 -0.39 -21.78 -2.68
C LEU A 80 0.28 -20.93 -3.77
N ARG A 81 -0.17 -21.05 -5.02
CA ARG A 81 0.34 -20.24 -6.14
C ARG A 81 0.09 -18.75 -5.93
N LEU A 82 -1.12 -18.39 -5.53
CA LEU A 82 -1.47 -17.00 -5.23
C LEU A 82 -0.60 -16.44 -4.10
N LYS A 83 -0.41 -17.20 -3.01
CA LYS A 83 0.45 -16.78 -1.90
C LYS A 83 1.90 -16.56 -2.36
N GLN A 84 2.44 -17.45 -3.19
CA GLN A 84 3.78 -17.31 -3.75
C GLN A 84 3.92 -16.07 -4.63
N GLN A 85 2.93 -15.81 -5.49
CA GLN A 85 2.92 -14.62 -6.35
C GLN A 85 2.86 -13.32 -5.55
N LEU A 86 1.96 -13.25 -4.55
CA LEU A 86 1.87 -12.07 -3.69
C LEU A 86 3.16 -11.88 -2.88
N GLN A 87 3.83 -12.96 -2.48
CA GLN A 87 5.09 -12.88 -1.76
C GLN A 87 6.22 -12.32 -2.64
N SER A 88 6.23 -12.63 -3.95
CA SER A 88 7.20 -12.02 -4.87
C SER A 88 6.89 -10.55 -5.19
N ASP A 89 5.61 -10.16 -5.15
CA ASP A 89 5.18 -8.80 -5.45
C ASP A 89 5.44 -7.81 -4.30
N LEU A 90 5.50 -8.30 -3.06
CA LEU A 90 5.37 -7.47 -1.87
C LEU A 90 6.65 -7.41 -1.03
N PRO A 91 6.99 -6.24 -0.47
CA PRO A 91 8.14 -6.07 0.42
C PRO A 91 7.87 -6.55 1.85
N ILE A 92 6.70 -7.13 2.12
CA ILE A 92 6.27 -7.58 3.45
C ILE A 92 5.74 -9.01 3.30
N GLU A 93 6.09 -9.87 4.26
CA GLU A 93 5.58 -11.24 4.34
C GLU A 93 4.04 -11.28 4.22
N VAL A 94 3.55 -12.06 3.27
CA VAL A 94 2.11 -12.21 3.03
C VAL A 94 1.41 -12.72 4.28
N GLU A 95 2.05 -13.61 5.06
CA GLU A 95 1.45 -14.13 6.29
C GLU A 95 1.25 -13.05 7.34
N ALA A 96 2.14 -12.06 7.44
CA ALA A 96 1.96 -10.93 8.35
C ALA A 96 0.75 -10.08 7.95
N ILE A 97 0.55 -9.88 6.64
CA ILE A 97 -0.64 -9.19 6.10
C ILE A 97 -1.91 -9.99 6.43
N LEU A 98 -1.91 -11.31 6.20
CA LEU A 98 -3.06 -12.17 6.50
C LEU A 98 -3.41 -12.17 7.99
N GLN A 99 -2.42 -12.12 8.89
CA GLN A 99 -2.66 -11.98 10.33
C GLN A 99 -3.35 -10.68 10.68
N VAL A 100 -3.02 -9.57 10.02
CA VAL A 100 -3.74 -8.29 10.20
C VAL A 100 -5.17 -8.42 9.72
N LEU A 101 -5.39 -8.98 8.53
CA LEU A 101 -6.73 -9.09 7.93
C LEU A 101 -7.66 -10.05 8.67
N ARG A 102 -7.13 -11.13 9.27
CA ARG A 102 -7.94 -12.11 10.02
C ARG A 102 -8.46 -11.58 11.35
N ARG A 103 -7.80 -10.58 11.96
CA ARG A 103 -8.25 -9.98 13.23
C ARG A 103 -9.52 -9.15 13.10
N GLU A 104 -9.98 -8.87 11.87
CA GLU A 104 -11.11 -7.97 11.60
C GLU A 104 -12.40 -8.70 11.22
N ARG A 105 -12.37 -10.03 11.19
CA ARG A 105 -13.54 -10.88 11.02
C ARG A 105 -13.94 -11.50 12.34
#